data_AF-A0A9J6DQM8-F1
#
_entry.id   AF-A0A9J6DQM8-F1
#
_cell.length_a   1.000
_cell.length_b   1.000
_cell.length_c   1.000
_cell.angle_alpha   90.00
_cell.angle_beta   90.00
_cell.angle_gamma   90.00
#
_symmetry.space_group_name_H-M   'P 1'
#
loop_
_entity.id
_entity.type
_entity.pdbx_description
1 polymer ?
#
loop_
_entity_poly.entity_id
_entity_poly.type
_entity_poly.pdbx_seq_one_letter_code
_entity_poly.pdbx_strand_id
1 'polypeptide(L)'
;MIMPNLLIFNNFFLRKFMLHGENFESLHKNVAPEQLPPQFGGQAPPLDYDALWSKVAELEDVFKRDNRYGYPKKSGAFATQEEVEEALEFL
;
A
#
# COMPACT_ATOMS: atom_id res chain seq x y z
N MET A 1 17.62 -17.24 -26.36
CA MET A 1 17.64 -15.82 -25.98
C MET A 1 17.10 -15.72 -24.57
N ILE A 2 17.97 -15.57 -23.58
CA ILE A 2 17.58 -15.47 -22.15
C ILE A 2 17.38 -13.98 -21.86
N MET A 3 16.18 -13.58 -21.47
CA MET A 3 15.89 -12.21 -21.03
C MET A 3 16.56 -11.97 -19.67
N PRO A 4 17.43 -10.96 -19.51
CA PRO A 4 18.04 -10.67 -18.22
C PRO A 4 17.11 -9.82 -17.35
N ASN A 5 16.86 -10.29 -16.13
CA ASN A 5 16.49 -9.53 -14.92
C ASN A 5 15.43 -8.43 -15.06
N LEU A 6 14.16 -8.84 -14.97
CA LEU A 6 13.06 -7.96 -14.55
C LEU A 6 13.03 -7.87 -13.01
N LEU A 7 14.06 -7.29 -12.38
CA LEU A 7 13.94 -6.89 -10.99
C LEU A 7 13.10 -5.60 -10.96
N ILE A 8 11.81 -5.72 -10.63
CA ILE A 8 10.86 -4.59 -10.56
C ILE A 8 11.37 -3.51 -9.59
N PHE A 9 12.21 -3.88 -8.62
CA PHE A 9 12.83 -2.97 -7.67
C PHE A 9 14.32 -2.81 -7.91
N ASN A 10 14.79 -1.57 -8.00
CA ASN A 10 16.22 -1.25 -7.99
C ASN A 10 16.81 -1.51 -6.58
N ASN A 11 18.10 -1.85 -6.52
CA ASN A 11 18.94 -1.96 -5.32
C ASN A 11 18.75 -0.84 -4.28
N PHE A 12 18.50 0.41 -4.69
CA PHE A 12 18.18 1.48 -3.74
C PHE A 12 16.92 1.17 -2.91
N PHE A 13 15.87 0.66 -3.55
CA PHE A 13 14.61 0.31 -2.89
C PHE A 13 14.76 -0.95 -2.05
N LEU A 14 15.49 -1.95 -2.53
CA LEU A 14 15.69 -3.20 -1.80
C LEU A 14 16.34 -2.99 -0.42
N ARG A 15 17.24 -2.01 -0.28
CA ARG A 15 17.88 -1.68 1.00
C ARG A 15 16.92 -1.08 2.04
N LYS A 16 15.73 -0.63 1.64
CA LYS A 16 14.72 -0.06 2.54
C LYS A 16 13.73 -1.09 3.06
N PHE A 17 13.67 -2.28 2.46
CA PHE A 17 12.78 -3.35 2.90
C PHE A 17 13.49 -4.23 3.94
N MET A 18 12.94 -4.27 5.15
CA MET A 18 13.39 -5.15 6.23
C MET A 18 12.29 -6.17 6.50
N LEU A 19 12.60 -7.45 6.34
CA LEU A 19 11.67 -8.56 6.52
C LEU A 19 11.99 -9.23 7.86
N HIS A 20 11.17 -8.97 8.87
CA HIS A 20 11.38 -9.50 10.23
C HIS A 20 10.61 -10.82 10.49
N GLY A 21 9.59 -11.13 9.69
CA GLY A 21 8.72 -12.29 9.92
C GLY A 21 8.05 -12.19 11.30
N GLU A 22 8.14 -13.26 12.07
CA GLU A 22 7.61 -13.33 13.45
C GLU A 22 8.62 -12.84 14.51
N ASN A 23 9.80 -12.35 14.10
CA ASN A 23 10.80 -11.84 15.03
C ASN A 23 10.55 -10.37 15.39
N PHE A 24 9.65 -10.15 16.36
CA PHE A 24 9.32 -8.82 16.85
C PHE A 24 10.48 -8.12 17.58
N GLU A 25 11.39 -8.87 18.20
CA GLU A 25 12.59 -8.27 18.83
C GLU A 25 13.45 -7.53 17.79
N SER A 26 13.64 -8.15 16.61
CA SER A 26 14.35 -7.54 15.48
C SER A 26 13.60 -6.33 14.90
N LEU A 27 12.26 -6.40 14.85
CA LEU A 27 11.42 -5.28 14.43
C LEU A 27 11.56 -4.08 15.37
N HIS A 28 11.59 -4.32 16.69
CA HIS A 28 11.69 -3.25 17.69
C HIS A 28 13.02 -2.52 17.76
N LYS A 29 14.04 -3.00 17.03
CA LYS A 29 15.27 -2.23 16.78
C LYS A 29 15.03 -1.02 15.87
N ASN A 30 13.98 -1.07 15.05
CA ASN A 30 13.64 -0.04 14.08
C ASN A 30 12.35 0.73 14.41
N VAL A 31 11.41 0.10 15.14
CA VAL A 31 10.11 0.70 15.47
C VAL A 31 9.76 0.48 16.95
N ALA A 32 9.47 1.55 17.67
CA ALA A 32 9.16 1.47 19.10
C ALA A 32 7.88 0.66 19.36
N PRO A 33 7.83 -0.25 20.36
CA PRO A 33 6.64 -1.05 20.67
C PRO A 33 5.38 -0.23 20.90
N GLU A 34 5.50 0.97 21.47
CA GLU A 34 4.38 1.86 21.81
C GLU A 34 3.68 2.43 20.57
N GLN A 35 4.31 2.33 19.40
CA GLN A 35 3.75 2.80 18.12
C GLN A 35 3.05 1.69 17.33
N LEU A 36 3.20 0.44 17.76
CA LEU A 36 2.67 -0.72 17.05
C LEU A 36 1.48 -1.33 17.78
N PRO A 37 0.44 -1.76 17.04
CA PRO A 37 -0.64 -2.54 17.60
C PRO A 37 -0.17 -3.90 18.17
N PRO A 38 -0.95 -4.55 19.04
CA PRO A 38 -0.55 -5.79 19.70
C PRO A 38 -0.35 -6.96 18.73
N GLN A 39 -1.12 -7.02 17.64
CA GLN A 39 -0.96 -8.05 16.60
C GLN A 39 0.38 -7.99 15.85
N PHE A 40 1.16 -6.92 16.03
CA PHE A 40 2.52 -6.78 15.51
C PHE A 40 3.58 -6.71 16.62
N GLY A 41 3.25 -7.23 17.82
CA GLY A 41 4.16 -7.27 18.97
C GLY A 41 4.25 -5.98 19.78
N GLY A 42 3.41 -4.98 19.51
CA GLY A 42 3.45 -3.68 20.18
C GLY A 42 2.46 -3.50 21.34
N GLN A 43 2.37 -2.25 21.82
CA GLN A 43 1.57 -1.83 22.97
C GLN A 43 0.53 -0.74 22.63
N ALA A 44 0.51 -0.27 21.38
CA ALA A 44 -0.47 0.69 20.92
C ALA A 44 -1.88 0.07 20.90
N PRO A 45 -2.94 0.87 20.74
CA PRO A 45 -4.28 0.34 20.51
C PRO A 45 -4.32 -0.63 19.31
N PRO A 46 -5.20 -1.65 19.35
CA PRO A 46 -5.47 -2.51 18.21
C PRO A 46 -5.89 -1.71 16.96
N LEU A 47 -5.75 -2.33 15.79
CA LEU A 47 -6.22 -1.71 14.55
C LEU A 47 -7.75 -1.59 14.57
N ASP A 48 -8.24 -0.38 14.34
CA ASP A 48 -9.65 -0.09 14.14
C ASP A 48 -9.93 0.03 12.63
N TYR A 49 -10.39 -1.07 12.04
CA TYR A 49 -10.68 -1.14 10.60
C TYR A 49 -11.93 -0.32 10.24
N ASP A 50 -12.91 -0.20 11.13
CA ASP A 50 -14.12 0.59 10.89
C ASP A 50 -13.79 2.08 10.83
N ALA A 51 -12.93 2.56 11.74
CA ALA A 51 -12.41 3.92 11.70
C ALA A 51 -11.56 4.18 10.45
N LEU A 52 -10.75 3.20 10.02
CA LEU A 52 -9.97 3.30 8.78
C LEU A 52 -10.87 3.49 7.56
N TRP A 53 -11.88 2.63 7.39
CA TRP A 53 -12.78 2.70 6.23
C TRP A 53 -13.66 3.95 6.26
N SER A 54 -14.13 4.34 7.44
CA SER A 54 -14.84 5.62 7.62
C SER A 54 -13.96 6.78 7.16
N LYS A 55 -12.66 6.76 7.50
CA LYS A 55 -11.74 7.82 7.09
C LYS A 55 -11.48 7.84 5.58
N VAL A 56 -11.38 6.67 4.95
CA VAL A 56 -11.26 6.57 3.49
C VAL A 56 -12.50 7.18 2.81
N ALA A 57 -13.70 6.85 3.29
CA ALA A 57 -14.95 7.39 2.76
C ALA A 57 -15.04 8.93 2.91
N GLU A 58 -14.60 9.47 4.05
CA GLU A 58 -14.52 10.93 4.27
C GLU A 58 -13.59 11.65 3.28
N LEU A 59 -12.56 10.95 2.78
CA LEU A 59 -11.56 11.53 1.87
C LEU A 59 -11.96 11.45 0.39
N GLU A 60 -13.12 10.90 0.07
CA GLU A 60 -13.59 10.72 -1.32
C GLU A 60 -13.53 12.00 -2.14
N ASP A 61 -13.97 13.13 -1.58
CA ASP A 61 -13.94 14.42 -2.30
C ASP A 61 -12.52 14.96 -2.51
N VAL A 62 -11.59 14.62 -1.61
CA VAL A 62 -10.16 14.92 -1.76
C VAL A 62 -9.60 14.11 -2.93
N PHE A 63 -9.90 12.82 -3.00
CA PHE A 63 -9.51 11.96 -4.11
C PHE A 63 -10.09 12.44 -5.44
N LYS A 64 -11.39 12.79 -5.49
CA LYS A 64 -12.02 13.37 -6.68
C LYS A 64 -11.36 14.68 -7.11
N ARG A 65 -10.97 15.52 -6.16
CA ARG A 65 -10.24 16.77 -6.42
C ARG A 65 -8.87 16.48 -7.00
N ASP A 66 -8.11 15.59 -6.39
CA ASP A 66 -6.73 15.29 -6.78
C ASP A 66 -6.65 14.53 -8.11
N ASN A 67 -7.63 13.67 -8.40
CA ASN A 67 -7.75 12.96 -9.68
C ASN A 67 -7.96 13.87 -10.90
N ARG A 68 -8.26 15.16 -10.70
CA ARG A 68 -8.32 16.14 -11.80
C ARG A 68 -6.94 16.62 -12.26
N TYR A 69 -5.90 16.39 -11.47
CA TYR A 69 -4.52 16.75 -11.83
C TYR A 69 -3.78 15.54 -12.41
N GLY A 70 -2.70 15.81 -13.15
CA GLY A 70 -1.86 14.79 -13.79
C GLY A 70 -1.69 15.02 -15.28
N TYR A 71 -0.97 14.11 -15.94
CA TYR A 71 -0.81 14.17 -17.38
C TYR A 71 -2.12 13.79 -18.07
N PRO A 72 -2.58 14.56 -19.09
CA PRO A 72 -3.72 14.16 -19.88
C PRO A 72 -3.43 12.77 -20.44
N LYS A 73 -4.37 11.83 -20.21
CA LYS A 73 -4.20 10.49 -20.73
C LYS A 73 -4.10 10.59 -22.24
N LYS A 74 -3.08 9.97 -22.84
CA LYS A 74 -3.12 9.70 -24.28
C LYS A 74 -4.42 8.91 -24.52
N SER A 75 -5.20 9.33 -25.51
CA SER A 75 -6.43 8.64 -25.90
C SER A 75 -6.13 7.14 -26.04
N GLY A 76 -6.74 6.31 -25.18
CA GLY A 76 -6.52 4.86 -25.11
C GLY A 76 -5.83 4.32 -23.85
N ALA A 77 -5.56 5.12 -22.82
CA ALA A 77 -4.89 4.67 -21.58
C ALA A 77 -5.75 4.79 -20.31
N PHE A 78 -7.04 4.48 -20.40
CA PHE A 78 -7.88 4.17 -19.23
C PHE A 78 -8.18 2.68 -19.25
N ALA A 79 -8.19 2.06 -18.07
CA ALA A 79 -8.88 0.79 -17.92
C ALA A 79 -10.34 1.01 -18.33
N THR A 80 -10.88 0.17 -19.21
CA THR A 80 -12.30 0.19 -19.53
C THR A 80 -13.11 -0.09 -18.27
N GLN A 81 -14.37 0.32 -18.27
CA GLN A 81 -15.30 -0.02 -17.18
C GLN A 81 -15.29 -1.53 -16.90
N GLU A 82 -15.14 -2.32 -17.95
CA GLU A 82 -15.04 -3.79 -17.95
C GLU A 82 -13.76 -4.29 -17.27
N GLU A 83 -12.60 -3.69 -17.58
CA GLU A 83 -11.32 -4.02 -16.93
C GLU A 83 -11.30 -3.63 -15.44
N VAL A 84 -12.03 -2.57 -15.07
CA VAL A 84 -12.19 -2.17 -13.66
C VAL A 84 -13.12 -3.14 -12.93
N GLU A 85 -14.24 -3.54 -13.55
CA GLU A 85 -15.18 -4.50 -12.97
C GLU A 85 -14.56 -5.90 -12.81
N GLU A 86 -13.81 -6.39 -13.79
CA GLU A 86 -13.05 -7.65 -13.68
C GLU A 86 -12.04 -7.59 -12.54
N ALA A 87 -11.28 -6.50 -12.41
CA ALA A 87 -10.31 -6.34 -11.33
C ALA A 87 -10.95 -6.30 -9.94
N LEU A 88 -12.20 -5.82 -9.84
CA LEU A 88 -12.98 -5.81 -8.59
C LEU A 88 -13.53 -7.19 -8.23
N GLU A 89 -13.75 -8.09 -9.20
CA GLU A 89 -14.19 -9.47 -8.94
C GLU A 89 -13.10 -10.35 -8.30
N PHE A 90 -11.83 -9.95 -8.40
CA PHE A 90 -10.69 -10.65 -7.80
C PHE A 90 -10.30 -10.14 -6.39
N LEU A 91 -11.07 -9.20 -5.83
CA LEU A 91 -10.91 -8.64 -4.47
C LEU A 91 -11.96 -9.21 -3.52
#